data_AF-A0A512BMN9-F1
#
_entry.id   AF-A0A512BMN9-F1
#
_cell.length_a   1.000
_cell.length_b   1.000
_cell.length_c   1.000
_cell.angle_alpha   90.00
_cell.angle_beta   90.00
_cell.angle_gamma   90.00
#
_symmetry.space_group_name_H-M   'P 1'
#
loop_
_entity.id
_entity.type
_entity.pdbx_description
1 polymer ?
#
loop_
_entity_poly.entity_id
_entity_poly.type
_entity_poly.pdbx_seq_one_letter_code
_entity_poly.pdbx_strand_id
1 'polypeptide(L)'
;MLQSLDQIQKLGQDNVDAAVKALGAFSSNAQAIATETAEFAKKSFEHSSSTLEKLFGVRTLDKAVEIQTDYLKGAYDNLVSQSARMGALYSTLATETIKPYEGLLAKRTA
;
A
#
# COMPACT_ATOMS: atom_id res chain seq x y z
N MET A 1 -40.43 7.52 24.31
CA MET A 1 -40.26 6.11 23.88
C MET A 1 -40.11 5.99 22.36
N LEU A 2 -41.01 6.56 21.53
CA LEU A 2 -40.84 6.52 20.06
C LEU A 2 -39.58 7.24 19.56
N GLN A 3 -39.29 8.45 20.05
CA GLN A 3 -38.04 9.16 19.72
C GLN A 3 -36.77 8.39 20.10
N SER A 4 -36.84 7.60 21.18
CA SER A 4 -35.74 6.77 21.65
C SER A 4 -35.49 5.58 20.70
N LEU A 5 -36.56 5.01 20.14
CA LEU A 5 -36.47 3.94 19.14
C LEU A 5 -35.92 4.47 17.81
N ASP A 6 -36.39 5.63 17.35
CA ASP A 6 -35.86 6.28 16.14
C ASP A 6 -34.37 6.62 16.28
N GLN A 7 -33.93 7.10 17.44
CA GLN A 7 -32.52 7.38 17.72
C GLN A 7 -31.66 6.10 17.70
N ILE A 8 -32.14 5.02 18.31
CA ILE A 8 -31.45 3.72 18.30
C ILE A 8 -31.37 3.17 16.88
N GLN A 9 -32.46 3.27 16.11
CA GLN A 9 -32.50 2.80 14.72
C GLN A 9 -31.54 3.59 13.83
N LYS A 10 -31.51 4.92 13.97
CA LYS A 10 -30.61 5.81 13.23
C LYS A 10 -29.14 5.61 13.60
N LEU A 11 -28.86 5.37 14.88
CA LEU A 11 -27.51 5.01 15.35
C LEU A 11 -27.07 3.64 14.81
N GLY A 12 -27.98 2.66 14.73
CA GLY A 12 -27.72 1.38 14.08
C GLY A 12 -27.39 1.56 12.59
N GLN A 13 -28.14 2.40 11.89
CA GLN A 13 -27.94 2.69 10.47
C GLN A 13 -26.61 3.43 10.21
N ASP A 14 -26.31 4.49 10.96
CA ASP A 14 -25.05 5.24 10.82
C ASP A 14 -23.82 4.33 11.10
N ASN A 15 -23.92 3.36 12.02
CA ASN A 15 -22.85 2.38 12.29
C ASN A 15 -22.65 1.39 11.13
N VAL A 16 -23.75 0.90 10.53
CA VAL A 16 -23.68 0.01 9.36
C VAL A 16 -23.07 0.75 8.17
N ASP A 17 -23.48 1.98 7.91
CA ASP A 17 -22.92 2.80 6.84
C ASP A 17 -21.43 3.08 7.04
N ALA A 18 -21.00 3.36 8.27
CA ALA A 18 -19.59 3.52 8.60
C ALA A 18 -18.79 2.22 8.38
N ALA A 19 -19.34 1.07 8.77
CA ALA A 19 -18.71 -0.22 8.55
C ALA A 19 -18.57 -0.57 7.06
N VAL A 20 -19.61 -0.31 6.25
CA VAL A 20 -19.56 -0.53 4.79
C VAL A 20 -18.50 0.35 4.14
N LYS A 21 -18.40 1.63 4.55
CA LYS A 21 -17.36 2.54 4.07
C LYS A 21 -15.96 2.09 4.46
N ALA A 22 -15.77 1.65 5.72
CA ALA A 22 -14.49 1.13 6.20
C ALA A 22 -14.07 -0.14 5.43
N LEU A 23 -14.99 -1.06 5.17
CA LEU A 23 -14.74 -2.24 4.35
C LEU A 23 -14.38 -1.89 2.90
N GLY A 24 -15.06 -0.89 2.31
CA GLY A 24 -14.73 -0.38 0.98
C GLY A 24 -13.32 0.20 0.91
N ALA A 25 -12.97 1.05 1.89
CA ALA A 25 -11.63 1.63 2.01
C ALA A 25 -10.55 0.55 2.22
N PHE A 26 -10.82 -0.45 3.06
CA PHE A 26 -9.94 -1.59 3.27
C PHE A 26 -9.70 -2.37 1.96
N SER A 27 -10.78 -2.74 1.26
CA SER A 27 -10.69 -3.51 0.01
C SER A 27 -9.87 -2.78 -1.07
N SER A 28 -10.12 -1.48 -1.26
CA SER A 28 -9.39 -0.67 -2.23
C SER A 28 -7.90 -0.54 -1.89
N ASN A 29 -7.57 -0.30 -0.62
CA ASN A 29 -6.17 -0.23 -0.19
C ASN A 29 -5.47 -1.60 -0.30
N ALA A 30 -6.16 -2.70 0.02
CA ALA A 30 -5.61 -4.05 -0.15
C ALA A 30 -5.29 -4.34 -1.62
N GLN A 31 -6.15 -3.92 -2.55
CA GLN A 31 -5.87 -4.00 -3.99
C GLN A 31 -4.64 -3.16 -4.37
N ALA A 32 -4.53 -1.93 -3.86
CA ALA A 32 -3.38 -1.08 -4.13
C ALA A 32 -2.06 -1.70 -3.63
N ILE A 33 -2.06 -2.31 -2.44
CA ILE A 33 -0.91 -3.05 -1.89
C ILE A 33 -0.53 -4.24 -2.78
N ALA A 34 -1.52 -5.02 -3.22
CA ALA A 34 -1.29 -6.16 -4.10
C ALA A 34 -0.69 -5.72 -5.44
N THR A 35 -1.22 -4.67 -6.05
CA THR A 35 -0.70 -4.09 -7.30
C THR A 35 0.74 -3.60 -7.13
N GLU A 36 1.02 -2.82 -6.09
CA GLU A 36 2.37 -2.30 -5.82
C GLU A 36 3.39 -3.44 -5.61
N THR A 37 2.98 -4.51 -4.92
CA THR A 37 3.83 -5.69 -4.71
C THR A 37 4.12 -6.41 -6.03
N ALA A 38 3.12 -6.56 -6.89
CA ALA A 38 3.28 -7.17 -8.21
C ALA A 38 4.18 -6.33 -9.12
N GLU A 39 4.02 -5.01 -9.11
CA GLU A 39 4.88 -4.07 -9.85
C GLU A 39 6.33 -4.14 -9.38
N PHE A 40 6.57 -4.19 -8.06
CA PHE A 40 7.91 -4.35 -7.50
C PHE A 40 8.56 -5.68 -7.91
N ALA A 41 7.81 -6.77 -7.88
CA ALA A 41 8.30 -8.08 -8.33
C ALA A 41 8.70 -8.06 -9.80
N LYS A 42 7.85 -7.46 -10.66
CA LYS A 42 8.14 -7.27 -12.08
C LYS A 42 9.42 -6.45 -12.29
N LYS A 43 9.53 -5.30 -11.62
CA LYS A 43 10.71 -4.42 -11.72
C LYS A 43 12.00 -5.13 -11.27
N SER A 44 11.91 -5.90 -10.18
CA SER A 44 13.05 -6.68 -9.66
C SER A 44 13.50 -7.76 -10.65
N PHE A 45 12.54 -8.43 -11.30
CA PHE A 45 12.83 -9.42 -12.33
C PHE A 45 13.50 -8.79 -13.55
N GLU A 46 12.93 -7.69 -14.07
CA GLU A 46 13.50 -6.95 -15.22
C GLU A 46 14.92 -6.45 -14.92
N HIS A 47 15.14 -5.89 -13.72
CA HIS A 47 16.45 -5.42 -13.30
C HIS A 47 17.49 -6.56 -13.23
N SER A 48 17.09 -7.71 -12.70
CA SER A 48 17.95 -8.89 -12.60
C SER A 48 18.26 -9.46 -13.99
N SER A 49 17.24 -9.59 -14.86
CA SER A 49 17.41 -10.08 -16.23
C SER A 49 18.35 -9.19 -17.04
N SER A 50 18.16 -7.87 -16.99
CA SER A 50 19.05 -6.92 -17.66
C SER A 50 20.49 -7.00 -17.14
N THR A 51 20.66 -7.23 -15.84
CA THR A 51 21.99 -7.40 -15.24
C THR A 51 22.67 -8.68 -15.74
N LEU A 52 21.93 -9.79 -15.80
CA LEU A 52 22.44 -11.05 -16.34
C LEU A 52 22.86 -10.92 -17.81
N GLU A 53 22.02 -10.31 -18.65
CA GLU A 53 22.34 -10.04 -20.05
C GLU A 53 23.64 -9.24 -20.20
N LYS A 54 23.81 -8.18 -19.40
CA LYS A 54 25.04 -7.38 -19.38
C LYS A 54 26.25 -8.20 -18.92
N LEU A 55 26.09 -9.02 -17.88
CA LEU A 55 27.16 -9.88 -17.37
C LEU A 55 27.62 -10.93 -18.41
N PHE A 56 26.70 -11.51 -19.17
CA PHE A 56 27.05 -12.43 -20.25
C PHE A 56 27.79 -11.75 -21.41
N GLY A 57 27.60 -10.44 -21.60
CA GLY A 57 28.24 -9.67 -22.67
C GLY A 57 29.68 -9.22 -22.38
N VAL A 58 30.13 -9.24 -21.12
CA VAL A 58 31.46 -8.72 -20.74
C VAL A 58 32.53 -9.80 -20.70
N ARG A 59 33.77 -9.42 -21.05
CA ARG A 59 34.93 -10.34 -21.12
C ARG A 59 35.97 -10.11 -20.03
N THR A 60 35.79 -9.09 -19.20
CA THR A 60 36.76 -8.69 -18.17
C THR A 60 36.07 -8.62 -16.81
N LEU A 61 36.84 -8.92 -15.77
CA LEU A 61 36.34 -8.88 -14.39
C LEU A 61 36.00 -7.44 -13.96
N ASP A 62 36.78 -6.44 -14.37
CA ASP A 62 36.51 -5.04 -14.02
C ASP A 62 35.12 -4.59 -14.49
N LYS A 63 34.71 -4.97 -15.70
CA LYS A 63 33.37 -4.68 -16.22
C LYS A 63 32.26 -5.46 -15.53
N ALA A 64 32.53 -6.70 -15.13
CA ALA A 64 31.58 -7.48 -14.34
C ALA A 64 31.35 -6.85 -12.95
N VAL A 65 32.40 -6.35 -12.31
CA VAL A 65 32.31 -5.64 -11.01
C VAL A 65 31.53 -4.33 -11.15
N GLU A 66 31.75 -3.56 -12.23
CA GLU A 66 30.98 -2.35 -12.53
C GLU A 66 29.48 -2.66 -12.64
N ILE A 67 29.11 -3.67 -13.44
CA ILE A 67 27.71 -4.10 -13.62
C ILE A 67 27.08 -4.56 -12.30
N GLN A 68 27.80 -5.37 -11.51
CA GLN A 68 27.30 -5.86 -10.23
C GLN A 68 27.13 -4.73 -9.21
N THR A 69 28.03 -3.74 -9.22
CA THR A 69 27.94 -2.54 -8.38
C THR A 69 26.70 -1.73 -8.73
N ASP A 70 26.44 -1.53 -10.02
CA ASP A 70 25.25 -0.80 -10.48
C ASP A 70 23.95 -1.56 -10.16
N TYR A 71 23.97 -2.89 -10.27
CA TYR A 71 22.85 -3.72 -9.81
C TYR A 71 22.58 -3.53 -8.33
N LEU A 72 23.61 -3.54 -7.48
CA LEU A 72 23.44 -3.35 -6.04
C LEU A 72 22.86 -1.97 -5.70
N LYS A 73 23.37 -0.90 -6.35
CA LYS A 73 22.83 0.45 -6.18
C LYS A 73 21.37 0.53 -6.63
N GLY A 74 21.06 0.05 -7.83
CA GLY A 74 19.69 0.07 -8.35
C GLY A 74 18.73 -0.76 -7.51
N ALA A 75 19.17 -1.90 -6.98
CA ALA A 75 18.39 -2.74 -6.08
C ALA A 75 18.10 -2.03 -4.75
N TYR A 76 19.09 -1.32 -4.20
CA TYR A 76 18.93 -0.51 -3.00
C TYR A 76 17.93 0.63 -3.21
N ASP A 77 18.07 1.40 -4.29
CA ASP A 77 17.16 2.51 -4.61
C ASP A 77 15.72 2.00 -4.81
N ASN A 78 15.55 0.88 -5.50
CA ASN A 78 14.25 0.24 -5.68
C ASN A 78 13.64 -0.20 -4.34
N LEU A 79 14.44 -0.79 -3.44
CA LEU A 79 13.98 -1.23 -2.13
C LEU A 79 13.55 -0.05 -1.25
N VAL A 80 14.33 1.02 -1.22
CA VAL A 80 14.00 2.22 -0.46
C VAL A 80 12.70 2.85 -0.98
N SER A 81 12.59 2.99 -2.30
CA SER A 81 11.37 3.49 -2.95
C SER A 81 10.15 2.62 -2.61
N GLN A 82 10.29 1.28 -2.69
CA GLN A 82 9.22 0.35 -2.36
C GLN A 82 8.81 0.45 -0.89
N SER A 83 9.79 0.57 0.01
CA SER A 83 9.54 0.67 1.46
C SER A 83 8.77 1.94 1.79
N ALA A 84 9.15 3.08 1.20
CA ALA A 84 8.44 4.35 1.37
C ALA A 84 6.99 4.25 0.84
N ARG A 85 6.82 3.63 -0.33
CA ARG A 85 5.50 3.49 -0.96
C ARG A 85 4.58 2.56 -0.18
N MET A 86 5.11 1.42 0.29
CA MET A 86 4.38 0.51 1.16
C MET A 86 4.01 1.16 2.50
N GLY A 87 4.90 1.93 3.10
CA GLY A 87 4.61 2.70 4.32
C GLY A 87 3.45 3.68 4.10
N ALA A 88 3.43 4.40 2.99
CA ALA A 88 2.35 5.32 2.63
C ALA A 88 1.01 4.58 2.42
N LEU A 89 1.02 3.42 1.75
CA LEU A 89 -0.18 2.59 1.55
C LEU A 89 -0.75 2.07 2.87
N TYR A 90 0.09 1.58 3.78
CA TYR A 90 -0.37 1.14 5.11
C TYR A 90 -0.90 2.30 5.96
N SER A 91 -0.26 3.47 5.91
CA SER A 91 -0.76 4.67 6.59
C SER A 91 -2.12 5.10 6.04
N THR A 92 -2.29 5.02 4.71
CA THR A 92 -3.56 5.35 4.04
C THR A 92 -4.65 4.36 4.43
N LEU A 93 -4.34 3.06 4.44
CA LEU A 93 -5.24 2.01 4.90
C LEU A 93 -5.74 2.29 6.33
N ALA A 94 -4.82 2.57 7.26
CA ALA A 94 -5.19 2.86 8.65
C ALA A 94 -6.09 4.10 8.75
N THR A 95 -5.73 5.19 8.06
CA THR A 95 -6.47 6.45 8.11
C THR A 95 -7.87 6.31 7.51
N GLU A 96 -7.98 5.78 6.30
CA GLU A 96 -9.25 5.66 5.58
C GLU A 96 -10.20 4.61 6.19
N THR A 97 -9.67 3.62 6.91
CA THR A 97 -10.50 2.65 7.64
C THR A 97 -11.10 3.26 8.92
N ILE A 98 -10.39 4.18 9.59
CA ILE A 98 -10.83 4.80 10.85
C ILE A 98 -11.74 6.02 10.60
N LYS A 99 -11.49 6.77 9.53
CA LYS A 99 -12.21 8.00 9.16
C LYS A 99 -13.75 7.91 9.18
N PRO A 100 -14.41 6.82 8.74
CA PRO A 100 -15.88 6.69 8.82
C PRO A 100 -16.43 6.74 10.25
N TYR A 101 -15.59 6.45 11.25
CA TYR A 101 -15.95 6.46 12.67
C TYR A 101 -15.70 7.81 13.36
N GLU A 102 -14.84 8.67 12.82
CA GLU A 102 -14.59 10.01 13.38
C GLU A 102 -15.87 10.87 13.36
N GLY A 103 -16.63 10.80 12.27
CA GLY A 103 -17.92 11.50 12.15
C GLY A 103 -19.02 10.96 13.10
N LEU A 104 -18.92 9.69 13.49
CA LEU A 104 -19.79 9.06 14.49
C LEU A 104 -19.44 9.51 15.91
N LEU A 105 -18.14 9.66 16.22
CA LEU A 105 -17.67 10.14 17.52
C LEU A 105 -18.00 11.63 17.71
N ALA A 106 -17.80 12.46 16.68
CA ALA A 106 -18.15 13.87 16.72
C ALA A 106 -19.65 14.12 16.94
N LYS A 107 -20.52 13.26 16.40
CA LYS A 107 -21.98 13.27 16.64
C LYS A 107 -22.39 12.82 18.04
N ARG A 108 -21.53 12.11 18.80
CA ARG A 108 -21.83 11.69 20.19
C ARG A 108 -21.42 12.72 21.24
N THR A 109 -20.49 13.62 20.91
CA THR A 109 -19.99 14.66 21.82
C THR A 109 -20.60 16.04 21.61
N ALA A 110 -21.43 16.21 20.57
CA ALA A 110 -22.27 17.38 20.32
C ALA A 110 -23.73 17.06 20.67
#